data_AF-A0A2M8SAN5-F1
#
_entry.id   AF-A0A2M8SAN5-F1
#
_cell.length_a   1.000
_cell.length_b   1.000
_cell.length_c   1.000
_cell.angle_alpha   90.00
_cell.angle_beta   90.00
_cell.angle_gamma   90.00
#
_symmetry.space_group_name_H-M   'P 1'
#
loop_
_entity.id
_entity.type
_entity.pdbx_description
1 polymer ?
#
loop_
_entity_poly.entity_id
_entity_poly.type
_entity_poly.pdbx_seq_one_letter_code
_entity_poly.pdbx_strand_id
1 'polypeptide(L)'
;MSLPVLLLLVGFAYVVLVGGLSLFRREGLSLRFAIEAVILTGLASGLVALTGFYVHPVLFLLVLYLITMRVRLLVDIGTTLAKSGRLLQAESVYQLAARLWPDQTGLLVLQVNRGTALMQAGKLDEAIAMLKGVLGRSEQGYLGVKYEAAAHYNLGVAYLRKNQNAQAVIEFNAVLNTWPASEHARRAAAALEKHRHSEAPEPVEEEK
;
A
#
# COMPACT_ATOMS: atom_id res chain seq x y z
N MET A 1 15.00 14.91 33.30
CA MET A 1 13.85 14.10 32.84
C MET A 1 14.16 12.64 33.12
N SER A 2 13.28 11.90 33.80
CA SER A 2 13.53 10.50 34.12
C SER A 2 13.36 9.60 32.89
N LEU A 3 14.04 8.45 32.86
CA LEU A 3 13.98 7.52 31.72
C LEU A 3 12.55 7.04 31.39
N PRO A 4 11.67 6.68 32.37
CA PRO A 4 10.28 6.35 32.08
C PRO A 4 9.52 7.48 31.36
N VAL A 5 9.69 8.72 31.84
CA VAL A 5 9.06 9.90 31.23
C VAL A 5 9.59 10.13 29.81
N LEU A 6 10.88 9.92 29.58
CA LEU A 6 11.46 9.98 28.24
C LEU A 6 10.82 8.94 27.30
N LEU A 7 10.62 7.69 27.75
CA LEU A 7 9.98 6.66 26.92
C LEU A 7 8.53 7.02 26.58
N LEU A 8 7.77 7.57 27.53
CA LEU A 8 6.40 8.07 27.28
C LEU A 8 6.39 9.17 26.23
N LEU A 9 7.31 10.14 26.31
CA LEU A 9 7.43 11.22 25.33
C LEU A 9 7.83 10.70 23.95
N VAL A 10 8.76 9.75 23.89
CA VAL A 10 9.18 9.11 22.63
C VAL A 10 8.01 8.34 22.00
N GLY A 11 7.26 7.56 22.78
CA GLY A 11 6.09 6.83 22.29
C GLY A 11 4.95 7.75 21.86
N PHE A 12 4.71 8.84 22.60
CA PHE A 12 3.74 9.86 22.19
C PHE A 12 4.15 10.54 20.87
N ALA A 13 5.42 11.00 20.78
CA ALA A 13 5.95 11.58 19.56
C ALA A 13 5.87 10.60 18.37
N TYR A 14 6.14 9.32 18.61
CA TYR A 14 5.98 8.26 17.61
C TYR A 14 4.54 8.18 17.06
N VAL A 15 3.54 8.11 17.95
CA VAL A 15 2.13 8.05 17.54
C VAL A 15 1.71 9.30 16.77
N VAL A 16 2.12 10.49 17.23
CA VAL A 16 1.79 11.75 16.57
C VAL A 16 2.44 11.85 15.19
N LEU A 17 3.74 11.55 15.08
CA LEU A 17 4.48 11.65 13.82
C LEU A 17 4.00 10.60 12.82
N VAL A 18 3.98 9.33 13.21
CA VAL A 18 3.63 8.22 12.29
C VAL A 18 2.13 8.18 12.01
N GLY A 19 1.28 8.40 13.02
CA GLY A 19 -0.16 8.49 12.85
C GLY A 19 -0.56 9.73 12.06
N GLY A 20 0.08 10.88 12.31
CA GLY A 20 -0.14 12.12 11.57
C GLY A 20 0.21 12.01 10.09
N LEU A 21 1.28 11.28 9.74
CA LEU A 21 1.62 10.99 8.35
C LEU A 21 0.52 10.21 7.60
N SER A 22 -0.32 9.44 8.32
CA SER A 22 -1.48 8.75 7.73
C SER A 22 -2.49 9.76 7.15
N LEU A 23 -2.77 10.84 7.89
CA LEU A 23 -3.71 11.89 7.48
C LEU A 23 -3.23 12.60 6.21
N PHE A 24 -1.94 12.92 6.12
CA PHE A 24 -1.36 13.52 4.90
C PHE A 24 -1.47 12.62 3.68
N ARG A 25 -1.48 11.29 3.86
CA ARG A 25 -1.65 10.32 2.77
C ARG A 25 -3.11 10.04 2.41
N ARG A 26 -4.07 10.70 3.07
CA ARG A 26 -5.50 10.36 3.05
C ARG A 26 -5.75 8.89 3.40
N GLU A 27 -4.91 8.35 4.28
CA GLU A 27 -5.11 7.05 4.91
C GLU A 27 -5.93 7.27 6.20
N GLY A 28 -6.87 6.37 6.49
CA GLY A 28 -7.58 6.40 7.76
C GLY A 28 -6.62 6.28 8.95
N LEU A 29 -6.99 6.88 10.10
CA LEU A 29 -6.25 6.69 11.34
C LEU A 29 -6.41 5.25 11.82
N SER A 30 -5.30 4.54 11.93
CA SER A 30 -5.31 3.17 12.43
C SER A 30 -5.42 3.17 13.96
N LEU A 31 -6.62 2.87 14.45
CA LEU A 31 -6.86 2.76 15.89
C LEU A 31 -6.03 1.63 16.51
N ARG A 32 -5.88 0.51 15.77
CA ARG A 32 -5.03 -0.61 16.19
C ARG A 32 -3.59 -0.17 16.39
N PHE A 33 -3.00 0.54 15.42
CA PHE A 33 -1.65 1.10 15.53
C PHE A 33 -1.50 1.97 16.78
N ALA A 34 -2.43 2.91 17.00
CA ALA A 34 -2.36 3.83 18.12
C ALA A 34 -2.45 3.10 19.46
N ILE A 35 -3.39 2.15 19.59
CA ILE A 35 -3.56 1.34 20.80
C ILE A 35 -2.32 0.48 21.06
N GLU A 36 -1.83 -0.26 20.06
CA GLU A 36 -0.62 -1.09 20.21
C GLU A 36 0.58 -0.22 20.65
N ALA A 37 0.75 0.95 20.03
CA ALA A 37 1.84 1.86 20.38
C ALA A 37 1.73 2.39 21.82
N VAL A 38 0.54 2.81 22.25
CA VAL A 38 0.30 3.31 23.61
C VAL A 38 0.51 2.20 24.65
N ILE A 39 -0.01 1.00 24.41
CA ILE A 39 0.16 -0.14 25.33
C ILE A 39 1.64 -0.50 25.46
N LEU A 40 2.36 -0.67 24.34
CA LEU A 40 3.78 -1.04 24.37
C LEU A 40 4.63 0.04 25.05
N THR A 41 4.30 1.31 24.81
CA THR A 41 4.97 2.44 25.48
C THR A 41 4.72 2.42 26.98
N GLY A 42 3.47 2.21 27.41
CA GLY A 42 3.10 2.12 28.81
C GLY A 42 3.78 0.95 29.51
N LEU A 43 3.81 -0.23 28.89
CA LEU A 43 4.49 -1.42 29.42
C LEU A 43 6.00 -1.20 29.54
N ALA A 44 6.65 -0.64 28.51
CA ALA A 44 8.08 -0.35 28.56
C ALA A 44 8.42 0.67 29.65
N SER A 45 7.66 1.78 29.73
CA SER A 45 7.83 2.80 30.77
C SER A 45 7.59 2.23 32.17
N GLY A 46 6.54 1.44 32.35
CA GLY A 46 6.22 0.79 33.62
C GLY A 46 7.30 -0.20 34.06
N LEU A 47 7.82 -1.01 33.14
CA LEU A 47 8.93 -1.92 33.42
C LEU A 47 10.16 -1.17 33.93
N VAL A 48 10.57 -0.09 33.25
CA VAL A 48 11.70 0.75 33.68
C VAL A 48 11.44 1.38 35.06
N ALA A 49 10.22 1.87 35.30
CA ALA A 49 9.86 2.51 36.57
C ALA A 49 9.86 1.53 37.75
N LEU A 50 9.43 0.28 37.54
CA LEU A 50 9.31 -0.74 38.60
C LEU A 50 10.63 -1.48 38.86
N THR A 51 11.40 -1.78 37.82
CA THR A 51 12.59 -2.62 37.92
C THR A 51 13.91 -1.84 37.94
N GLY A 52 13.89 -0.57 37.50
CA GLY A 52 15.09 0.23 37.29
C GLY A 52 15.94 -0.20 36.09
N PHE A 53 15.47 -1.16 35.28
CA PHE A 53 16.19 -1.64 34.09
C PHE A 53 16.36 -0.51 33.06
N TYR A 54 17.54 -0.41 32.46
CA TYR A 54 17.83 0.59 31.45
C TYR A 54 17.38 0.13 30.06
N VAL A 55 16.45 0.86 29.44
CA VAL A 55 16.05 0.66 28.04
C VAL A 55 16.53 1.84 27.20
N HIS A 56 17.33 1.55 26.17
CA HIS A 56 17.82 2.59 25.27
C HIS A 56 16.66 3.16 24.41
N PRO A 57 16.42 4.49 24.39
CA PRO A 57 15.26 5.07 23.69
C PRO A 57 15.18 4.75 22.20
N VAL A 58 16.32 4.69 21.51
CA VAL A 58 16.38 4.34 20.08
C VAL A 58 15.98 2.88 19.84
N LEU A 59 16.42 1.97 20.72
CA LEU A 59 16.08 0.55 20.60
C LEU A 59 14.59 0.34 20.91
N PHE A 60 14.07 1.04 21.91
CA PHE A 60 12.64 1.07 22.20
C PHE A 60 11.84 1.54 20.98
N LEU A 61 12.23 2.65 20.36
CA LEU A 61 11.57 3.17 19.16
C LEU A 61 11.64 2.17 17.99
N LEU A 62 12.78 1.51 17.80
CA LEU A 62 12.95 0.49 16.76
C LEU A 62 12.00 -0.69 16.99
N VAL A 63 11.95 -1.24 18.21
CA VAL A 63 11.05 -2.36 18.56
C VAL A 63 9.60 -1.93 18.40
N LEU A 64 9.24 -0.74 18.87
CA LEU A 64 7.91 -0.17 18.73
C LEU A 64 7.52 -0.07 17.25
N TYR A 65 8.43 0.43 16.40
CA TYR A 65 8.23 0.53 14.95
C TYR A 65 8.06 -0.84 14.30
N LEU A 66 8.95 -1.79 14.57
CA LEU A 66 8.89 -3.13 13.98
C LEU A 66 7.58 -3.85 14.33
N ILE A 67 7.12 -3.74 15.57
CA ILE A 67 5.89 -4.41 16.02
C ILE A 67 4.66 -3.74 15.38
N THR A 68 4.55 -2.41 15.48
CA THR A 68 3.35 -1.70 15.02
C THR A 68 3.26 -1.61 13.49
N MET A 69 4.39 -1.63 12.78
CA MET A 69 4.46 -1.63 11.31
C MET A 69 4.68 -3.01 10.68
N ARG A 70 4.62 -4.10 11.45
CA ARG A 70 4.92 -5.47 10.99
C ARG A 70 4.26 -5.84 9.66
N VAL A 71 2.99 -5.49 9.48
CA VAL A 71 2.23 -5.81 8.26
C VAL A 71 2.78 -5.03 7.07
N ARG A 72 3.01 -3.71 7.24
CA ARG A 72 3.54 -2.85 6.18
C ARG A 72 4.95 -3.30 5.76
N LEU A 73 5.80 -3.64 6.73
CA LEU A 73 7.14 -4.16 6.47
C LEU A 73 7.10 -5.48 5.70
N LEU A 74 6.22 -6.42 6.08
CA LEU A 74 6.06 -7.67 5.34
C LEU A 74 5.53 -7.43 3.92
N VAL A 75 4.59 -6.49 3.73
CA VAL A 75 4.11 -6.11 2.39
C VAL A 75 5.26 -5.59 1.51
N ASP A 76 6.14 -4.75 2.06
CA ASP A 76 7.29 -4.21 1.33
C ASP A 76 8.30 -5.31 0.96
N ILE A 77 8.53 -6.27 1.87
CA ILE A 77 9.36 -7.45 1.60
C ILE A 77 8.72 -8.30 0.48
N GLY A 78 7.43 -8.61 0.58
CA GLY A 78 6.70 -9.37 -0.45
C GLY A 78 6.75 -8.68 -1.82
N THR A 79 6.62 -7.36 -1.84
CA THR A 79 6.71 -6.55 -3.07
C THR A 79 8.11 -6.62 -3.69
N THR A 80 9.15 -6.56 -2.86
CA THR A 80 10.55 -6.65 -3.30
C THR A 80 10.86 -8.03 -3.87
N LEU A 81 10.36 -9.09 -3.24
CA LEU A 81 10.48 -10.46 -3.74
C LEU A 81 9.76 -10.64 -5.08
N ALA A 82 8.54 -10.11 -5.21
CA ALA A 82 7.77 -10.18 -6.44
C ALA A 82 8.48 -9.49 -7.61
N LYS A 83 8.99 -8.27 -7.39
CA LYS A 83 9.81 -7.53 -8.36
C LYS A 83 11.08 -8.28 -8.79
N SER A 84 11.59 -9.16 -7.92
CA SER A 84 12.76 -10.00 -8.20
C SER A 84 12.38 -11.34 -8.87
N GLY A 85 11.12 -11.52 -9.30
CA GLY A 85 10.61 -12.75 -9.89
C GLY A 85 10.35 -13.90 -8.90
N ARG A 86 10.57 -13.69 -7.60
CA ARG A 86 10.41 -14.71 -6.54
C ARG A 86 8.96 -14.77 -6.06
N LEU A 87 8.04 -15.07 -6.98
CA LEU A 87 6.59 -14.95 -6.77
C LEU A 87 6.04 -15.88 -5.67
N LEU A 88 6.56 -17.10 -5.56
CA LEU A 88 6.17 -18.04 -4.49
C LEU A 88 6.55 -17.52 -3.10
N GLN A 89 7.76 -16.98 -2.95
CA GLN A 89 8.23 -16.40 -1.69
C GLN A 89 7.43 -15.14 -1.33
N ALA A 90 7.15 -14.29 -2.33
CA ALA A 90 6.31 -13.12 -2.14
C ALA A 90 4.92 -13.51 -1.62
N GLU A 91 4.30 -14.53 -2.20
CA GLU A 91 3.00 -15.04 -1.76
C GLU A 91 3.04 -15.56 -0.31
N SER A 92 4.07 -16.31 0.08
CA SER A 92 4.24 -16.74 1.48
C SER A 92 4.35 -15.55 2.45
N VAL A 93 5.08 -14.50 2.07
CA VAL A 93 5.23 -13.29 2.89
C VAL A 93 3.91 -12.52 2.98
N TYR A 94 3.15 -12.42 1.90
CA TYR A 94 1.83 -11.80 1.91
C TYR A 94 0.82 -12.57 2.78
N GLN A 95 0.87 -13.91 2.75
CA GLN A 95 0.05 -14.73 3.64
C GLN A 95 0.44 -14.53 5.11
N LEU A 96 1.73 -14.40 5.42
CA LEU A 96 2.16 -14.05 6.76
C LEU A 96 1.63 -12.67 7.18
N ALA A 97 1.74 -11.66 6.32
CA ALA A 97 1.21 -10.32 6.59
C ALA A 97 -0.31 -10.35 6.88
N ALA A 98 -1.08 -11.15 6.13
CA ALA A 98 -2.51 -11.34 6.35
C ALA A 98 -2.82 -12.01 7.71
N ARG A 99 -1.93 -12.89 8.20
CA ARG A 99 -2.08 -13.57 9.49
C ARG A 99 -1.66 -12.73 10.69
N LEU A 100 -0.92 -11.64 10.48
CA LEU A 100 -0.47 -10.74 11.56
C LEU A 100 -1.45 -9.61 11.86
N TRP A 101 -2.75 -9.91 11.68
CA TRP A 101 -3.88 -9.09 12.09
C TRP A 101 -3.85 -7.69 11.47
N PRO A 102 -3.81 -7.54 10.14
CA PRO A 102 -3.82 -6.22 9.50
C PRO A 102 -5.06 -5.43 9.92
N ASP A 103 -4.90 -4.13 10.05
CA ASP A 103 -6.03 -3.21 10.10
C ASP A 103 -6.61 -3.04 8.70
N GLN A 104 -7.75 -2.36 8.57
CA GLN A 104 -8.44 -2.25 7.29
C GLN A 104 -7.55 -1.63 6.21
N THR A 105 -6.87 -0.53 6.52
CA THR A 105 -5.92 0.14 5.64
C THR A 105 -4.78 -0.80 5.22
N GLY A 106 -4.14 -1.47 6.19
CA GLY A 106 -3.06 -2.42 5.93
C GLY A 106 -3.50 -3.61 5.08
N LEU A 107 -4.74 -4.08 5.25
CA LEU A 107 -5.32 -5.15 4.46
C LEU A 107 -5.53 -4.73 3.00
N LEU A 108 -6.05 -3.53 2.74
CA LEU A 108 -6.23 -3.03 1.38
C LEU A 108 -4.87 -2.81 0.69
N VAL A 109 -3.90 -2.22 1.40
CA VAL A 109 -2.52 -2.05 0.89
C VAL A 109 -1.90 -3.40 0.55
N LEU A 110 -2.06 -4.41 1.42
CA LEU A 110 -1.62 -5.77 1.15
C LEU A 110 -2.26 -6.33 -0.12
N GLN A 111 -3.57 -6.16 -0.30
CA GLN A 111 -4.31 -6.65 -1.47
C GLN A 111 -3.87 -5.97 -2.78
N VAL A 112 -3.58 -4.66 -2.78
CA VAL A 112 -3.04 -3.97 -3.98
C VAL A 112 -1.68 -4.55 -4.40
N ASN A 113 -0.78 -4.75 -3.44
CA ASN A 113 0.56 -5.27 -3.73
C ASN A 113 0.52 -6.76 -4.13
N ARG A 114 -0.33 -7.56 -3.50
CA ARG A 114 -0.57 -8.95 -3.89
C ARG A 114 -1.21 -9.04 -5.28
N GLY A 115 -2.17 -8.18 -5.60
CA GLY A 115 -2.76 -8.05 -6.94
C GLY A 115 -1.70 -7.78 -8.02
N THR A 116 -0.75 -6.87 -7.73
CA THR A 116 0.40 -6.61 -8.61
C THR A 116 1.24 -7.86 -8.83
N ALA A 117 1.53 -8.63 -7.78
CA ALA A 117 2.30 -9.87 -7.88
C ALA A 117 1.53 -10.96 -8.66
N LEU A 118 0.21 -11.05 -8.50
CA LEU A 118 -0.64 -11.96 -9.29
C LEU A 118 -0.58 -11.64 -10.78
N MET A 119 -0.55 -10.36 -11.15
CA MET A 119 -0.36 -9.96 -12.55
C MET A 119 1.00 -10.36 -13.11
N GLN A 120 2.07 -10.26 -12.30
CA GLN A 120 3.40 -10.73 -12.67
C GLN A 120 3.45 -12.25 -12.83
N ALA A 121 2.64 -12.98 -12.06
CA ALA A 121 2.45 -14.42 -12.18
C ALA A 121 1.57 -14.84 -13.37
N GLY A 122 1.03 -13.90 -14.16
CA GLY A 122 0.08 -14.19 -15.25
C GLY A 122 -1.33 -14.54 -14.78
N LYS A 123 -1.60 -14.48 -13.47
CA LYS A 123 -2.91 -14.77 -12.87
C LYS A 123 -3.85 -13.56 -12.96
N LEU A 124 -4.18 -13.17 -14.18
CA LEU A 124 -4.88 -11.91 -14.46
C LEU A 124 -6.30 -11.87 -13.86
N ASP A 125 -7.04 -12.97 -13.92
CA ASP A 125 -8.40 -13.02 -13.36
C ASP A 125 -8.44 -12.87 -11.83
N GLU A 126 -7.52 -13.54 -11.13
CA GLU A 126 -7.37 -13.39 -9.68
C GLU A 126 -6.97 -11.95 -9.32
N ALA A 127 -6.06 -11.34 -10.08
CA ALA A 127 -5.64 -9.97 -9.88
C ALA A 127 -6.79 -8.97 -10.08
N ILE A 128 -7.55 -9.12 -11.17
CA ILE A 128 -8.71 -8.26 -11.48
C ILE A 128 -9.74 -8.35 -10.35
N ALA A 129 -10.12 -9.56 -9.94
CA ALA A 129 -11.09 -9.74 -8.86
C ALA A 129 -10.62 -9.10 -7.56
N MET A 130 -9.35 -9.25 -7.21
CA MET A 130 -8.76 -8.66 -6.01
C MET A 130 -8.74 -7.13 -6.06
N LEU A 131 -8.29 -6.53 -7.17
CA LEU A 131 -8.18 -5.09 -7.32
C LEU A 131 -9.55 -4.41 -7.36
N LYS A 132 -10.54 -5.01 -8.04
CA LYS A 132 -11.94 -4.55 -7.96
C LYS A 132 -12.48 -4.60 -6.53
N GLY A 133 -12.19 -5.67 -5.80
CA GLY A 133 -12.59 -5.81 -4.40
C GLY A 133 -11.94 -4.76 -3.48
N VAL A 134 -10.71 -4.34 -3.78
CA VAL A 134 -10.06 -3.22 -3.08
C VAL A 134 -10.77 -1.91 -3.39
N LEU A 135 -10.97 -1.60 -4.67
CA LEU A 135 -11.56 -0.33 -5.09
C LEU A 135 -13.02 -0.19 -4.60
N GLY A 136 -13.81 -1.27 -4.63
CA GLY A 136 -15.17 -1.26 -4.07
C GLY A 136 -15.24 -1.06 -2.54
N ARG A 137 -14.14 -1.30 -1.81
CA ARG A 137 -14.04 -0.98 -0.37
C ARG A 137 -13.37 0.38 -0.12
N SER A 138 -12.67 0.92 -1.11
CA SER A 138 -11.92 2.17 -0.99
C SER A 138 -12.81 3.40 -0.84
N GLU A 139 -14.05 3.34 -1.34
CA GLU A 139 -15.08 4.38 -1.19
C GLU A 139 -15.36 4.76 0.28
N GLN A 140 -14.93 3.91 1.23
CA GLN A 140 -15.00 4.17 2.67
C GLN A 140 -13.85 5.04 3.21
N GLY A 141 -12.93 5.52 2.35
CA GLY A 141 -11.85 6.45 2.71
C GLY A 141 -10.62 5.82 3.37
N TYR A 142 -10.50 4.48 3.34
CA TYR A 142 -9.38 3.77 3.98
C TYR A 142 -8.17 3.55 3.06
N LEU A 143 -8.31 3.80 1.75
CA LEU A 143 -7.24 3.63 0.79
C LEU A 143 -6.61 4.97 0.47
N GLY A 144 -5.35 5.16 0.83
CA GLY A 144 -4.62 6.38 0.48
C GLY A 144 -4.51 6.56 -1.04
N VAL A 145 -4.51 7.82 -1.49
CA VAL A 145 -4.51 8.23 -2.92
C VAL A 145 -3.45 7.50 -3.74
N LYS A 146 -2.28 7.26 -3.14
CA LYS A 146 -1.19 6.49 -3.76
C LYS A 146 -1.61 5.07 -4.16
N TYR A 147 -2.26 4.36 -3.25
CA TYR A 147 -2.64 2.97 -3.45
C TYR A 147 -3.91 2.84 -4.29
N GLU A 148 -4.81 3.82 -4.22
CA GLU A 148 -5.99 3.91 -5.09
C GLU A 148 -5.57 4.11 -6.55
N ALA A 149 -4.70 5.09 -6.83
CA ALA A 149 -4.14 5.30 -8.16
C ALA A 149 -3.36 4.07 -8.68
N ALA A 150 -2.60 3.40 -7.81
CA ALA A 150 -1.91 2.16 -8.14
C ALA A 150 -2.88 1.01 -8.46
N ALA A 151 -3.98 0.89 -7.72
CA ALA A 151 -5.01 -0.12 -7.94
C ALA A 151 -5.71 0.05 -9.29
N HIS A 152 -6.17 1.27 -9.61
CA HIS A 152 -6.71 1.61 -10.93
C HIS A 152 -5.69 1.34 -12.05
N TYR A 153 -4.44 1.77 -11.88
CA TYR A 153 -3.41 1.54 -12.89
C TYR A 153 -3.18 0.05 -13.15
N ASN A 154 -3.05 -0.75 -12.09
CA ASN A 154 -2.85 -2.19 -12.20
C ASN A 154 -4.06 -2.89 -12.81
N LEU A 155 -5.28 -2.46 -12.46
CA LEU A 155 -6.51 -2.99 -13.03
C LEU A 155 -6.60 -2.69 -14.53
N GLY A 156 -6.25 -1.47 -14.95
CA GLY A 156 -6.16 -1.10 -16.37
C GLY A 156 -5.13 -1.92 -17.14
N VAL A 157 -3.93 -2.14 -16.57
CA VAL A 157 -2.91 -3.00 -17.19
C VAL A 157 -3.38 -4.46 -17.26
N ALA A 158 -4.07 -4.97 -16.25
CA ALA A 158 -4.62 -6.33 -16.26
C ALA A 158 -5.69 -6.49 -17.36
N TYR A 159 -6.56 -5.49 -17.53
CA TYR A 159 -7.55 -5.45 -18.60
C TYR A 159 -6.93 -5.40 -19.99
N LEU A 160 -5.89 -4.57 -20.21
CA LEU A 160 -5.16 -4.56 -21.48
C LEU A 160 -4.57 -5.93 -21.81
N ARG A 161 -3.95 -6.61 -20.83
CA ARG A 161 -3.40 -7.96 -21.03
C ARG A 161 -4.46 -9.02 -21.35
N LYS A 162 -5.73 -8.75 -21.03
CA LYS A 162 -6.89 -9.57 -21.39
C LYS A 162 -7.60 -9.11 -22.67
N ASN A 163 -7.04 -8.14 -23.41
CA ASN A 163 -7.67 -7.50 -24.57
C ASN A 163 -9.02 -6.83 -24.25
N GLN A 164 -9.23 -6.44 -22.99
CA GLN A 164 -10.42 -5.74 -22.51
C GLN A 164 -10.19 -4.22 -22.53
N ASN A 165 -10.03 -3.69 -23.73
CA ASN A 165 -9.56 -2.32 -23.98
C ASN A 165 -10.46 -1.23 -23.39
N ALA A 166 -11.79 -1.36 -23.55
CA ALA A 166 -12.73 -0.39 -23.03
C ALA A 166 -12.63 -0.25 -21.49
N GLN A 167 -12.54 -1.38 -20.78
CA GLN A 167 -12.36 -1.40 -19.33
C GLN A 167 -11.00 -0.81 -18.95
N ALA A 168 -9.94 -1.11 -19.69
CA ALA A 168 -8.62 -0.53 -19.42
C ALA A 168 -8.60 0.99 -19.53
N VAL A 169 -9.27 1.56 -20.54
CA VAL A 169 -9.39 3.02 -20.73
C VAL A 169 -10.09 3.68 -19.54
N ILE A 170 -11.18 3.08 -19.05
CA ILE A 170 -11.89 3.57 -17.86
C ILE A 170 -10.94 3.65 -16.66
N GLU A 171 -10.21 2.57 -16.40
CA GLU A 171 -9.30 2.50 -15.26
C GLU A 171 -8.11 3.47 -15.39
N PHE A 172 -7.53 3.64 -16.59
CA PHE A 172 -6.46 4.61 -16.79
C PHE A 172 -6.94 6.06 -16.61
N ASN A 173 -8.15 6.39 -17.07
CA ASN A 173 -8.74 7.70 -16.79
C ASN A 173 -8.98 7.90 -15.28
N ALA A 174 -9.39 6.86 -14.56
CA ALA A 174 -9.51 6.93 -13.11
C ALA A 174 -8.17 7.27 -12.43
N VAL A 175 -7.04 6.72 -12.89
CA VAL A 175 -5.70 7.10 -12.39
C VAL A 175 -5.44 8.61 -12.53
N LEU A 176 -5.78 9.18 -13.70
CA LEU A 176 -5.61 10.61 -13.97
C LEU A 176 -6.48 11.48 -13.06
N ASN A 177 -7.67 11.01 -12.70
CA ASN A 177 -8.57 11.70 -11.78
C ASN A 177 -8.12 11.59 -10.32
N THR A 178 -7.67 10.40 -9.90
CA THR A 178 -7.28 10.13 -8.51
C THR A 178 -5.97 10.84 -8.15
N TRP A 179 -4.93 10.72 -8.99
CA TRP A 179 -3.64 11.36 -8.71
C TRP A 179 -2.87 11.77 -9.98
N PRO A 180 -3.23 12.92 -10.59
CA PRO A 180 -2.69 13.35 -11.89
C PRO A 180 -1.16 13.54 -11.92
N ALA A 181 -0.55 13.91 -10.79
CA ALA A 181 0.89 14.16 -10.69
C ALA A 181 1.73 12.88 -10.47
N SER A 182 1.10 11.71 -10.35
CA SER A 182 1.78 10.46 -10.04
C SER A 182 2.52 9.85 -11.24
N GLU A 183 3.51 9.00 -10.96
CA GLU A 183 4.12 8.16 -12.00
C GLU A 183 3.09 7.23 -12.67
N HIS A 184 2.10 6.74 -11.91
CA HIS A 184 1.00 5.94 -12.46
C HIS A 184 0.19 6.74 -13.47
N ALA A 185 -0.08 8.03 -13.22
CA ALA A 185 -0.81 8.90 -14.15
C ALA A 185 -0.02 9.12 -15.45
N ARG A 186 1.28 9.37 -15.38
CA ARG A 186 2.13 9.46 -16.60
C ARG A 186 2.07 8.19 -17.43
N ARG A 187 2.18 7.02 -16.78
CA ARG A 187 2.12 5.71 -17.45
C ARG A 187 0.73 5.41 -18.00
N ALA A 188 -0.33 5.82 -17.30
CA ALA A 188 -1.71 5.69 -17.75
C ALA A 188 -1.96 6.57 -18.99
N ALA A 189 -1.52 7.82 -18.98
CA ALA A 189 -1.61 8.73 -20.13
C ALA A 189 -0.91 8.16 -21.36
N ALA A 190 0.32 7.64 -21.20
CA ALA A 190 1.05 7.01 -22.31
C ALA A 190 0.32 5.77 -22.87
N ALA A 191 -0.32 4.98 -22.00
CA ALA A 191 -1.11 3.82 -22.43
C ALA A 191 -2.37 4.23 -23.21
N LEU A 192 -3.07 5.27 -22.75
CA LEU A 192 -4.24 5.84 -23.44
C LEU A 192 -3.88 6.43 -24.80
N GLU A 193 -2.75 7.15 -24.87
CA GLU A 193 -2.26 7.71 -26.11
C GLU A 193 -1.93 6.61 -27.13
N LYS A 194 -1.23 5.56 -26.71
CA LYS A 194 -0.93 4.40 -27.57
C LYS A 194 -2.21 3.76 -28.10
N HIS A 195 -3.23 3.60 -27.25
CA HIS A 195 -4.52 3.04 -27.65
C HIS A 195 -5.22 3.90 -28.70
N ARG A 196 -5.23 5.23 -28.51
CA ARG A 196 -5.83 6.17 -29.47
C ARG A 196 -5.16 6.10 -30.85
N HIS A 197 -3.83 5.96 -30.89
CA HIS A 197 -3.12 5.83 -32.15
C HIS A 197 -3.37 4.49 -32.85
N SER A 198 -3.59 3.40 -32.09
CA SER A 198 -3.95 2.11 -32.69
C SER A 198 -5.38 2.04 -33.23
N GLU A 199 -6.28 2.94 -32.78
CA GLU A 199 -7.66 3.04 -33.28
C GLU A 199 -7.84 4.11 -34.35
N ALA A 200 -6.82 4.95 -34.61
CA ALA A 200 -6.88 5.94 -35.67
C ALA A 200 -6.93 5.22 -37.03
N PRO A 201 -7.88 5.56 -37.92
CA PRO A 201 -7.90 4.98 -39.26
C PRO A 201 -6.58 5.30 -39.97
N GLU A 202 -6.03 4.33 -40.72
CA GLU A 202 -4.83 4.55 -41.53
C GLU A 202 -5.07 5.78 -42.44
N PRO A 203 -4.09 6.71 -42.54
CA PRO A 203 -4.22 7.82 -43.46
C PRO A 203 -4.41 7.23 -44.86
N VAL A 204 -5.53 7.55 -45.49
CA VAL A 204 -5.80 7.18 -46.88
C VAL A 204 -4.68 7.80 -47.69
N GLU A 205 -3.77 6.97 -48.21
CA GLU A 205 -2.79 7.40 -49.20
C GLU A 205 -3.59 7.87 -50.42
N GLU A 206 -3.74 9.19 -50.56
CA GLU A 206 -4.27 9.79 -51.80
C GLU A 206 -3.25 9.50 -52.91
N GLU A 207 -3.47 8.41 -53.63
CA GLU A 207 -2.80 8.07 -54.87
C GLU A 207 -3.00 9.23 -55.87
N LYS A 208 -1.90 9.88 -56.25
CA LYS A 208 -1.86 10.95 -57.27
C LYS A 208 -1.65 10.40 -58.66
#